data_AF-A0A3M1NXP9-F1
#
_entry.id   AF-A0A3M1NXP9-F1
#
_cell.length_a   1.000
_cell.length_b   1.000
_cell.length_c   1.000
_cell.angle_alpha   90.00
_cell.angle_beta   90.00
_cell.angle_gamma   90.00
#
_symmetry.space_group_name_H-M   'P 1'
#
loop_
_entity.id
_entity.type
_entity.pdbx_description
1 polymer ?
#
loop_
_entity_poly.entity_id
_entity_poly.type
_entity_poly.pdbx_seq_one_letter_code
_entity_poly.pdbx_strand_id
1 'polypeptide(L)'
;DFVGPLAMETPFVFVPTLASDLTAALAGGIQNNAVLAGALAGLGLTPEQTAALIVGLAGGQLPDAQTPVAIVQPKENNPGVGQTPELMLSYRNFGKLSYWGVDVSLQVMVTPALSVFGNASFVSDDFFDNEELDEANPALSVALNAPKFKTKFGVNYEGPSGLTLGVAGRYNDGFPVRSGPYAGFVDSYFLVDVNMGVAFEDAIKGLRLDVGINNLFNDVHREFIGAPKLGRMVMARLTYSI
;
A
#
# COMPACT_ATOMS: atom_id res chain seq x y z
N ASP A 1 11.88 -11.96 -7.15
CA ASP A 1 11.81 -11.42 -5.78
C ASP A 1 10.83 -10.27 -5.76
N PHE A 2 9.77 -10.44 -4.98
CA PHE A 2 8.76 -9.40 -4.81
C PHE A 2 9.19 -8.51 -3.64
N VAL A 3 9.37 -7.23 -3.93
CA VAL A 3 9.95 -6.28 -3.00
C VAL A 3 8.85 -5.37 -2.47
N GLY A 4 8.77 -5.28 -1.15
CA GLY A 4 7.83 -4.42 -0.44
C GLY A 4 8.11 -2.95 -0.65
N PRO A 5 7.26 -2.07 -0.10
CA PRO A 5 7.57 -0.64 -0.05
C PRO A 5 8.77 -0.35 0.87
N LEU A 6 9.35 0.85 0.72
CA LEU A 6 10.36 1.34 1.66
C LEU A 6 9.72 1.51 3.03
N ALA A 7 10.21 0.78 4.03
CA ALA A 7 9.70 0.79 5.39
C ALA A 7 10.84 0.91 6.41
N MET A 8 10.48 1.28 7.64
CA MET A 8 11.40 1.22 8.77
C MET A 8 11.61 -0.26 9.14
N GLU A 9 12.82 -0.77 8.92
CA GLU A 9 13.15 -2.19 9.11
C GLU A 9 14.10 -2.42 10.29
N THR A 10 14.40 -1.39 11.07
CA THR A 10 15.23 -1.51 12.27
C THR A 10 14.42 -2.14 13.40
N PRO A 11 14.78 -3.36 13.86
CA PRO A 11 14.06 -3.98 14.96
C PRO A 11 14.33 -3.24 16.26
N PHE A 12 13.27 -3.02 17.04
CA PHE A 12 13.36 -2.49 18.39
C PHE A 12 13.46 -3.64 19.41
N VAL A 13 14.24 -3.41 20.45
CA VAL A 13 14.33 -4.30 21.62
C VAL A 13 13.43 -3.73 22.70
N PHE A 14 12.54 -4.57 23.21
CA PHE A 14 11.62 -4.26 24.31
C PHE A 14 11.93 -5.14 25.52
N VAL A 15 11.58 -4.66 26.71
CA VAL A 15 11.75 -5.38 27.99
C VAL A 15 10.40 -5.44 28.72
N PRO A 16 9.41 -6.17 28.17
CA PRO A 16 8.02 -6.11 28.63
C PRO A 16 7.83 -6.56 30.09
N THR A 17 8.74 -7.38 30.61
CA THR A 17 8.70 -7.95 31.96
C THR A 17 9.65 -7.27 32.93
N LEU A 18 10.28 -6.14 32.56
CA LEU A 18 11.33 -5.51 33.37
C LEU A 18 10.86 -5.24 34.82
N ALA A 19 9.65 -4.72 35.00
CA ALA A 19 9.12 -4.44 36.32
C ALA A 19 8.95 -5.71 37.18
N SER A 20 8.40 -6.79 36.61
CA SER A 20 8.23 -8.06 37.33
C SER A 20 9.56 -8.73 37.61
N ASP A 21 10.48 -8.72 36.64
CA ASP A 21 11.80 -9.33 36.75
C ASP A 21 12.65 -8.59 37.79
N LEU A 22 12.60 -7.26 37.80
CA LEU A 22 13.26 -6.43 38.80
C LEU A 22 12.66 -6.63 40.19
N THR A 23 11.33 -6.75 40.31
CA THR A 23 10.67 -7.03 41.59
C THR A 23 11.13 -8.38 42.14
N ALA A 24 11.16 -9.42 41.31
CA ALA A 24 11.61 -10.75 41.71
C ALA A 24 13.10 -10.77 42.10
N ALA A 25 13.95 -10.09 41.32
CA ALA A 25 15.38 -9.98 41.60
C ALA A 25 15.65 -9.22 42.91
N LEU A 26 14.94 -8.12 43.17
CA LEU A 26 15.04 -7.37 44.43
C LEU A 26 14.55 -8.18 45.62
N ALA A 27 13.42 -8.87 45.50
CA ALA A 27 12.90 -9.73 46.57
C ALA A 27 13.91 -10.83 46.93
N GLY A 28 14.46 -11.52 45.92
CA GLY A 28 15.51 -12.52 46.13
C GLY A 28 16.78 -11.93 46.72
N GLY A 29 17.21 -10.75 46.28
CA GLY A 29 18.35 -10.03 46.83
C GLY A 29 18.17 -9.65 48.31
N ILE A 30 16.99 -9.17 48.69
CA ILE A 30 16.63 -8.86 50.07
C ILE A 30 16.62 -10.13 50.92
N GLN A 31 15.95 -11.18 50.45
CA GLN A 31 15.86 -12.46 51.16
C GLN A 31 17.24 -13.08 51.41
N ASN A 32 18.15 -13.00 50.44
CA ASN A 32 19.51 -13.54 50.54
C ASN A 32 20.44 -12.70 51.44
N ASN A 33 20.01 -11.51 51.87
CA ASN A 33 20.71 -10.69 52.85
C ASN A 33 20.03 -10.78 54.21
N ALA A 34 20.49 -11.71 55.05
CA ALA A 34 19.89 -12.01 56.35
C ALA A 34 19.77 -10.79 57.30
N VAL A 35 20.73 -9.85 57.24
CA VAL A 35 20.70 -8.63 58.05
C VAL A 35 19.60 -7.69 57.59
N LEU A 36 19.51 -7.46 56.28
CA LEU A 36 18.48 -6.60 55.70
C LEU A 36 17.08 -7.22 55.84
N ALA A 37 16.92 -8.50 55.52
CA ALA A 37 15.66 -9.22 55.69
C ALA A 37 15.18 -9.22 57.15
N GLY A 38 16.10 -9.44 58.11
CA GLY A 38 15.78 -9.38 59.54
C GLY A 38 15.33 -7.99 60.00
N ALA A 39 15.99 -6.93 59.52
CA ALA A 39 15.61 -5.55 59.83
C ALA A 39 14.22 -5.19 59.27
N LEU A 40 13.92 -5.60 58.03
CA LEU A 40 12.62 -5.37 57.37
C LEU A 40 11.50 -6.19 58.04
N ALA A 41 11.78 -7.43 58.42
CA ALA A 41 10.84 -8.27 59.17
C ALA A 41 10.49 -7.66 60.54
N GLY A 42 11.46 -7.01 61.20
CA GLY A 42 11.22 -6.24 62.43
C GLY A 42 10.27 -5.04 62.25
N LEU A 43 10.09 -4.57 61.01
CA LEU A 43 9.12 -3.54 60.62
C LEU A 43 7.82 -4.14 60.06
N GLY A 44 7.69 -5.47 60.03
CA GLY A 44 6.51 -6.17 59.50
C GLY A 44 6.43 -6.22 57.97
N LEU A 45 7.53 -5.96 57.26
CA LEU A 45 7.59 -5.97 55.80
C LEU A 45 8.25 -7.25 55.29
N THR A 46 7.65 -7.90 54.28
CA THR A 46 8.30 -9.02 53.58
C THR A 46 9.26 -8.53 52.48
N PRO A 47 10.22 -9.36 52.04
CA PRO A 47 11.07 -9.05 50.89
C PRO A 47 10.27 -8.70 49.64
N GLU A 48 9.16 -9.41 49.38
CA GLU A 48 8.30 -9.20 48.21
C GLU A 48 7.54 -7.87 48.30
N GLN A 49 6.99 -7.55 49.48
CA GLN A 49 6.30 -6.26 49.71
C GLN A 49 7.27 -5.09 49.57
N THR A 50 8.50 -5.24 50.06
CA THR A 50 9.54 -4.22 49.98
C THR A 50 10.00 -4.02 48.53
N ALA A 51 10.25 -5.11 47.80
CA ALA A 51 10.62 -5.05 46.39
C ALA A 51 9.52 -4.42 45.52
N ALA A 52 8.26 -4.81 45.75
CA ALA A 52 7.11 -4.24 45.05
C ALA A 52 6.94 -2.75 45.34
N LEU A 53 7.19 -2.31 46.59
CA LEU A 53 7.20 -0.89 46.93
C LEU A 53 8.31 -0.13 46.20
N ILE A 54 9.54 -0.65 46.19
CA ILE A 54 10.70 -0.02 45.51
C ILE A 54 10.44 0.12 44.00
N VAL A 55 9.99 -0.95 43.35
CA VAL A 55 9.64 -0.92 41.93
C VAL A 55 8.43 0.00 41.70
N GLY A 56 7.45 -0.02 42.60
CA GLY A 56 6.29 0.88 42.56
C GLY A 56 6.64 2.37 42.70
N LEU A 57 7.72 2.71 43.41
CA LEU A 57 8.23 4.09 43.49
C LEU A 57 8.82 4.58 42.17
N ALA A 58 9.34 3.69 41.32
CA ALA A 58 9.72 4.05 39.95
C ALA A 58 8.47 4.33 39.08
N GLY A 59 7.28 3.94 39.53
CA GLY A 59 6.01 4.14 38.82
C GLY A 59 6.00 3.46 37.45
N GLY A 60 5.18 4.01 36.54
CA GLY A 60 5.15 3.60 35.12
C GLY A 60 6.31 4.17 34.28
N GLN A 61 7.42 4.58 34.91
CA GLN A 61 8.60 5.12 34.21
C GLN A 61 9.57 4.01 33.77
N LEU A 62 9.40 2.79 34.29
CA LEU A 62 10.16 1.65 33.80
C LEU A 62 9.70 1.28 32.40
N PRO A 63 10.63 1.04 31.46
CA PRO A 63 10.28 0.54 30.14
C PRO A 63 9.41 -0.72 30.22
N ASP A 64 8.40 -0.77 29.36
CA ASP A 64 7.43 -1.83 29.26
C ASP A 64 7.33 -2.37 27.83
N ALA A 65 6.26 -3.08 27.51
CA ALA A 65 6.01 -3.64 26.18
C ALA A 65 5.86 -2.56 25.08
N GLN A 66 5.64 -1.30 25.44
CA GLN A 66 5.45 -0.20 24.50
C GLN A 66 6.69 0.71 24.41
N THR A 67 7.71 0.48 25.24
CA THR A 67 8.88 1.35 25.35
C THR A 67 10.14 0.67 24.80
N PRO A 68 10.62 1.05 23.60
CA PRO A 68 11.88 0.55 23.06
C PRO A 68 13.06 0.98 23.94
N VAL A 69 13.96 0.04 24.25
CA VAL A 69 15.17 0.32 25.05
C VAL A 69 16.46 0.23 24.23
N ALA A 70 16.42 -0.43 23.08
CA ALA A 70 17.53 -0.52 22.15
C ALA A 70 17.04 -0.83 20.72
N ILE A 71 17.97 -0.84 19.78
CA ILE A 71 17.74 -1.30 18.42
C ILE A 71 18.68 -2.46 18.08
N VAL A 72 18.28 -3.27 17.09
CA VAL A 72 19.16 -4.24 16.44
C VAL A 72 19.65 -3.63 15.13
N GLN A 73 20.96 -3.56 14.93
CA GLN A 73 21.56 -3.00 13.71
C GLN A 73 22.79 -3.80 13.26
N PRO A 74 23.12 -3.79 11.96
CA PRO A 74 24.38 -4.33 11.45
C PRO A 74 25.57 -3.64 12.13
N LYS A 75 26.65 -4.39 12.33
CA LYS A 75 27.88 -3.86 12.93
C LYS A 75 28.46 -2.71 12.09
N GLU A 76 28.31 -2.81 10.78
CA GLU A 76 28.78 -1.84 9.78
C GLU A 76 28.06 -0.50 9.90
N ASN A 77 26.83 -0.49 10.44
CA ASN A 77 26.03 0.72 10.65
C ASN A 77 26.12 1.27 12.08
N ASN A 78 26.99 0.70 12.93
CA ASN A 78 27.10 1.11 14.32
C ASN A 78 27.98 2.37 14.44
N PRO A 79 27.41 3.55 14.81
CA PRO A 79 28.16 4.79 14.91
C PRO A 79 29.12 4.82 16.12
N GLY A 80 29.04 3.82 17.01
CA GLY A 80 29.87 3.70 18.21
C GLY A 80 29.14 4.11 19.49
N VAL A 81 29.76 3.79 20.62
CA VAL A 81 29.19 4.06 21.95
C VAL A 81 29.02 5.57 22.16
N GLY A 82 27.85 5.99 22.64
CA GLY A 82 27.54 7.38 22.92
C GLY A 82 27.05 8.19 21.72
N GLN A 83 26.96 7.58 20.54
CA GLN A 83 26.34 8.18 19.35
C GLN A 83 24.89 7.74 19.21
N THR A 84 24.06 8.60 18.60
CA THR A 84 22.67 8.28 18.30
C THR A 84 22.62 7.16 17.25
N PRO A 85 21.91 6.05 17.51
CA PRO A 85 21.77 4.97 16.54
C PRO A 85 21.04 5.43 15.27
N GLU A 86 21.47 4.92 14.12
CA GLU A 86 20.82 5.20 12.85
C GLU A 86 19.68 4.21 12.58
N LEU A 87 18.51 4.73 12.22
CA LEU A 87 17.35 3.95 11.84
C LEU A 87 17.37 3.66 10.34
N MET A 88 17.40 2.38 9.99
CA MET A 88 17.42 1.89 8.62
C MET A 88 16.02 1.86 8.00
N LEU A 89 15.86 2.60 6.92
CA LEU A 89 14.79 2.39 5.95
C LEU A 89 15.30 1.46 4.85
N SER A 90 14.60 0.37 4.64
CA SER A 90 14.94 -0.58 3.60
C SER A 90 13.69 -1.17 2.97
N TYR A 91 13.90 -1.88 1.87
CA TYR A 91 12.88 -2.72 1.28
C TYR A 91 12.95 -4.13 1.88
N ARG A 92 11.80 -4.73 2.15
CA ARG A 92 11.70 -6.15 2.49
C ARG A 92 11.52 -6.96 1.22
N ASN A 93 12.29 -8.05 1.08
CA ASN A 93 12.08 -9.04 0.04
C ASN A 93 11.17 -10.13 0.60
N PHE A 94 9.96 -10.26 0.05
CA PHE A 94 8.98 -11.27 0.45
C PHE A 94 9.13 -12.59 -0.34
N GLY A 95 10.27 -12.79 -0.99
CA GLY A 95 10.55 -14.00 -1.74
C GLY A 95 9.70 -14.14 -3.01
N LYS A 96 8.96 -15.25 -3.10
CA LYS A 96 8.21 -15.66 -4.29
C LYS A 96 6.71 -15.61 -4.03
N LEU A 97 6.06 -14.66 -4.69
CA LEU A 97 4.60 -14.64 -4.82
C LEU A 97 4.17 -15.39 -6.06
N SER A 98 3.10 -16.18 -5.94
CA SER A 98 2.52 -16.94 -7.05
C SER A 98 1.08 -16.52 -7.24
N TYR A 99 0.77 -16.00 -8.42
CA TYR A 99 -0.59 -15.70 -8.86
C TYR A 99 -0.67 -15.99 -10.35
N TRP A 100 -1.88 -16.09 -10.89
CA TRP A 100 -2.09 -16.26 -12.32
C TRP A 100 -3.08 -15.22 -12.83
N GLY A 101 -3.06 -15.01 -14.15
CA GLY A 101 -3.98 -14.09 -14.79
C GLY A 101 -4.40 -14.59 -16.17
N VAL A 102 -5.50 -14.04 -16.65
CA VAL A 102 -6.03 -14.30 -17.99
C VAL A 102 -6.37 -12.96 -18.62
N ASP A 103 -5.90 -12.80 -19.85
CA ASP A 103 -6.19 -11.67 -20.70
C ASP A 103 -6.93 -12.14 -21.95
N VAL A 104 -8.03 -11.47 -22.27
CA VAL A 104 -8.83 -11.74 -23.45
C VAL A 104 -9.05 -10.43 -24.20
N SER A 105 -8.79 -10.44 -25.51
CA SER A 105 -9.08 -9.33 -26.41
C SER A 105 -9.82 -9.85 -27.64
N LEU A 106 -10.88 -9.16 -28.02
CA LEU A 106 -11.71 -9.47 -29.17
C LEU A 106 -12.02 -8.19 -29.93
N GLN A 107 -11.92 -8.24 -31.24
CA GLN A 107 -12.40 -7.21 -32.14
C GLN A 107 -13.16 -7.85 -33.29
N VAL A 108 -14.33 -7.31 -33.60
CA VAL A 108 -15.22 -7.81 -34.65
C VAL A 108 -15.59 -6.65 -35.55
N MET A 109 -15.31 -6.78 -36.85
CA MET A 109 -15.86 -5.90 -37.88
C MET A 109 -17.29 -6.36 -38.19
N VAL A 110 -18.28 -5.64 -37.67
CA VAL A 110 -19.71 -5.94 -37.89
C VAL A 110 -20.09 -5.56 -39.32
N THR A 111 -19.56 -4.44 -39.80
CA THR A 111 -19.61 -4.01 -41.21
C THR A 111 -18.26 -3.39 -41.58
N PRO A 112 -17.99 -3.07 -42.86
CA PRO A 112 -16.78 -2.33 -43.24
C PRO A 112 -16.64 -0.95 -42.55
N ALA A 113 -17.76 -0.39 -42.07
CA ALA A 113 -17.83 0.91 -41.42
C ALA A 113 -18.01 0.81 -39.89
N LEU A 114 -18.26 -0.37 -39.33
CA LEU A 114 -18.61 -0.55 -37.92
C LEU A 114 -17.79 -1.68 -37.31
N SER A 115 -17.02 -1.38 -36.27
CA SER A 115 -16.32 -2.37 -35.47
C SER A 115 -16.72 -2.29 -34.00
N VAL A 116 -16.75 -3.45 -33.35
CA VAL A 116 -16.96 -3.59 -31.91
C VAL A 116 -15.72 -4.26 -31.34
N PHE A 117 -15.31 -3.84 -30.14
CA PHE A 117 -14.17 -4.43 -29.45
C PHE A 117 -14.46 -4.64 -27.97
N GLY A 118 -13.74 -5.58 -27.37
CA GLY A 118 -13.79 -5.90 -25.95
C GLY A 118 -12.44 -6.43 -25.47
N ASN A 119 -12.02 -6.00 -24.29
CA ASN A 119 -10.80 -6.44 -23.62
C ASN A 119 -11.16 -6.71 -22.16
N ALA A 120 -10.67 -7.80 -21.60
CA ALA A 120 -10.79 -8.09 -20.18
C ALA A 120 -9.47 -8.67 -19.67
N SER A 121 -9.06 -8.22 -18.49
CA SER A 121 -7.92 -8.77 -17.77
C SER A 121 -8.39 -9.17 -16.38
N PHE A 122 -8.01 -10.37 -15.97
CA PHE A 122 -8.25 -10.90 -14.63
C PHE A 122 -6.94 -11.39 -14.03
N VAL A 123 -6.71 -11.12 -12.75
CA VAL A 123 -5.66 -11.74 -11.93
C VAL A 123 -6.28 -12.39 -10.69
N SER A 124 -5.73 -13.53 -10.28
CA SER A 124 -6.28 -14.35 -9.20
C SER A 124 -6.31 -13.62 -7.87
N ASP A 125 -5.30 -12.77 -7.62
CA ASP A 125 -5.06 -12.09 -6.34
C ASP A 125 -4.45 -10.71 -6.61
N ASP A 126 -4.89 -9.71 -5.84
CA ASP A 126 -4.36 -8.33 -5.84
C ASP A 126 -3.77 -7.93 -4.48
N PHE A 127 -3.86 -8.82 -3.49
CA PHE A 127 -3.40 -8.65 -2.13
C PHE A 127 -2.86 -9.97 -1.59
N PHE A 128 -1.76 -9.89 -0.87
CA PHE A 128 -1.10 -11.02 -0.22
C PHE A 128 -0.84 -10.65 1.23
N ASP A 129 -1.40 -11.41 2.15
CA ASP A 129 -1.22 -11.20 3.59
C ASP A 129 0.06 -11.83 4.14
N ASN A 130 0.30 -11.73 5.45
CA ASN A 130 1.52 -12.27 6.06
C ASN A 130 1.61 -13.80 5.96
N GLU A 131 0.49 -14.52 5.92
CA GLU A 131 0.48 -15.98 5.85
C GLU A 131 0.94 -16.45 4.46
N GLU A 132 0.43 -15.79 3.41
CA GLU A 132 0.85 -16.05 2.02
C GLU A 132 2.30 -15.66 1.74
N LEU A 133 2.85 -14.72 2.54
CA LEU A 133 4.22 -14.23 2.42
C LEU A 133 5.23 -15.00 3.30
N ASP A 134 4.79 -16.00 4.08
CA ASP A 134 5.60 -16.70 5.09
C ASP A 134 6.24 -15.74 6.12
N GLU A 135 5.45 -14.74 6.54
CA GLU A 135 5.86 -13.69 7.49
C GLU A 135 5.15 -13.87 8.84
N ALA A 136 5.92 -13.85 9.93
CA ALA A 136 5.37 -13.96 11.28
C ALA A 136 4.62 -12.69 11.74
N ASN A 137 4.88 -11.54 11.12
CA ASN A 137 4.27 -10.28 11.49
C ASN A 137 2.97 -10.03 10.71
N PRO A 138 1.79 -10.02 11.36
CA PRO A 138 0.49 -9.87 10.69
C PRO A 138 0.27 -8.48 10.07
N ALA A 139 1.11 -7.49 10.38
CA ALA A 139 1.04 -6.19 9.74
C ALA A 139 1.67 -6.18 8.33
N LEU A 140 2.47 -7.20 8.00
CA LEU A 140 3.16 -7.28 6.71
C LEU A 140 2.22 -7.82 5.65
N SER A 141 2.23 -7.16 4.50
CA SER A 141 1.41 -7.54 3.34
C SER A 141 1.93 -6.84 2.10
N VAL A 142 1.55 -7.40 0.94
CA VAL A 142 1.87 -6.85 -0.38
C VAL A 142 0.57 -6.66 -1.14
N ALA A 143 0.40 -5.49 -1.76
CA ALA A 143 -0.67 -5.25 -2.73
C ALA A 143 -0.06 -5.13 -4.13
N LEU A 144 -0.75 -5.63 -5.15
CA LEU A 144 -0.37 -5.42 -6.54
C LEU A 144 -0.52 -3.96 -6.98
N ASN A 145 -1.23 -3.14 -6.18
CA ASN A 145 -1.58 -1.75 -6.53
C ASN A 145 -2.33 -1.67 -7.86
N ALA A 146 -3.09 -2.71 -8.19
CA ALA A 146 -3.82 -2.88 -9.44
C ALA A 146 -5.07 -3.74 -9.19
N PRO A 147 -6.15 -3.56 -9.97
CA PRO A 147 -7.38 -4.32 -9.79
C PRO A 147 -7.26 -5.78 -10.22
N LYS A 148 -7.99 -6.65 -9.50
CA LYS A 148 -8.18 -8.05 -9.89
C LYS A 148 -8.83 -8.18 -11.25
N PHE A 149 -9.78 -7.30 -11.56
CA PHE A 149 -10.50 -7.32 -12.82
C PHE A 149 -10.59 -5.93 -13.44
N LYS A 150 -10.32 -5.86 -14.74
CA LYS A 150 -10.54 -4.67 -15.55
C LYS A 150 -11.06 -5.05 -16.92
N THR A 151 -11.97 -4.26 -17.45
CA THR A 151 -12.48 -4.47 -18.81
C THR A 151 -12.71 -3.16 -19.54
N LYS A 152 -12.50 -3.20 -20.85
CA LYS A 152 -12.81 -2.11 -21.76
C LYS A 152 -13.52 -2.66 -22.98
N PHE A 153 -14.69 -2.11 -23.28
CA PHE A 153 -15.47 -2.47 -24.46
C PHE A 153 -15.94 -1.23 -25.17
N GLY A 154 -16.19 -1.33 -26.48
CA GLY A 154 -16.63 -0.18 -27.24
C GLY A 154 -16.97 -0.48 -28.67
N VAL A 155 -17.40 0.58 -29.34
CA VAL A 155 -17.83 0.57 -30.74
C VAL A 155 -17.13 1.71 -31.45
N ASN A 156 -16.60 1.44 -32.64
CA ASN A 156 -16.07 2.44 -33.54
C ASN A 156 -16.84 2.41 -34.85
N TYR A 157 -17.17 3.60 -35.36
CA TYR A 157 -17.84 3.81 -36.61
C TYR A 157 -17.00 4.73 -37.50
N GLU A 158 -16.77 4.28 -38.73
CA GLU A 158 -16.08 5.01 -39.79
C GLU A 158 -17.11 5.31 -40.89
N GLY A 159 -17.62 6.53 -40.87
CA GLY A 159 -18.61 7.02 -41.81
C GLY A 159 -18.02 7.60 -43.09
N PRO A 160 -18.88 7.96 -44.05
CA PRO A 160 -18.46 8.66 -45.26
C PRO A 160 -17.80 10.01 -44.92
N SER A 161 -17.03 10.54 -45.88
CA SER A 161 -16.35 11.84 -45.78
C SER A 161 -15.43 11.99 -44.57
N GLY A 162 -14.79 10.89 -44.14
CA GLY A 162 -13.79 10.89 -43.06
C GLY A 162 -14.38 11.11 -41.66
N LEU A 163 -15.70 10.95 -41.49
CA LEU A 163 -16.35 10.92 -40.19
C LEU A 163 -15.89 9.69 -39.41
N THR A 164 -15.45 9.89 -38.17
CA THR A 164 -15.15 8.80 -37.24
C THR A 164 -15.84 9.06 -35.91
N LEU A 165 -16.51 8.06 -35.36
CA LEU A 165 -17.12 8.10 -34.04
C LEU A 165 -16.66 6.89 -33.25
N GLY A 166 -16.41 7.05 -31.97
CA GLY A 166 -16.11 5.95 -31.07
C GLY A 166 -16.67 6.22 -29.69
N VAL A 167 -17.16 5.15 -29.06
CA VAL A 167 -17.65 5.16 -27.69
C VAL A 167 -17.09 3.93 -26.99
N ALA A 168 -16.52 4.11 -25.81
CA ALA A 168 -15.97 3.02 -25.02
C ALA A 168 -16.35 3.12 -23.55
N GLY A 169 -16.77 2.01 -22.96
CA GLY A 169 -16.88 1.83 -21.52
C GLY A 169 -15.61 1.21 -20.96
N ARG A 170 -15.17 1.68 -19.79
CA ARG A 170 -14.03 1.15 -19.02
C ARG A 170 -14.48 0.87 -17.59
N TYR A 171 -14.39 -0.37 -17.15
CA TYR A 171 -14.59 -0.75 -15.75
C TYR A 171 -13.27 -1.19 -15.14
N ASN A 172 -12.95 -0.66 -13.96
CA ASN A 172 -11.89 -1.16 -13.10
C ASN A 172 -12.50 -1.53 -11.75
N ASP A 173 -12.18 -2.74 -11.27
CA ASP A 173 -12.60 -3.17 -9.94
C ASP A 173 -11.89 -2.36 -8.85
N GLY A 174 -12.41 -2.40 -7.62
CA GLY A 174 -11.74 -1.78 -6.48
C GLY A 174 -10.50 -2.57 -6.10
N PHE A 175 -9.47 -1.90 -5.57
CA PHE A 175 -8.20 -2.57 -5.26
C PHE A 175 -7.41 -1.93 -4.12
N PRO A 176 -6.64 -2.74 -3.38
CA PRO A 176 -5.77 -2.22 -2.34
C PRO A 176 -4.52 -1.58 -2.95
N VAL A 177 -4.09 -0.49 -2.32
CA VAL A 177 -2.81 0.16 -2.59
C VAL A 177 -1.97 0.11 -1.33
N ARG A 178 -0.74 -0.39 -1.46
CA ARG A 178 0.31 -0.38 -0.45
C ARG A 178 1.64 0.00 -1.12
N SER A 179 1.95 1.29 -1.09
CA SER A 179 3.17 1.85 -1.67
C SER A 179 3.74 2.96 -0.79
N GLY A 180 4.73 2.60 0.04
CA GLY A 180 5.37 3.50 1.00
C GLY A 180 4.32 4.07 1.97
N PRO A 181 4.22 5.41 2.09
CA PRO A 181 3.20 6.04 2.94
C PRO A 181 1.79 5.98 2.35
N TYR A 182 1.63 5.61 1.08
CA TYR A 182 0.34 5.54 0.41
C TYR A 182 -0.27 4.16 0.62
N ALA A 183 -1.13 4.05 1.63
CA ALA A 183 -1.87 2.84 1.96
C ALA A 183 -3.38 3.12 1.99
N GLY A 184 -4.17 2.28 1.35
CA GLY A 184 -5.62 2.43 1.33
C GLY A 184 -6.30 1.54 0.29
N PHE A 185 -7.57 1.83 0.02
CA PHE A 185 -8.37 1.13 -0.98
C PHE A 185 -8.88 2.12 -2.03
N VAL A 186 -8.68 1.79 -3.31
CA VAL A 186 -9.25 2.54 -4.43
C VAL A 186 -10.61 1.92 -4.74
N ASP A 187 -11.66 2.74 -4.74
CA ASP A 187 -13.01 2.30 -5.08
C ASP A 187 -13.09 1.88 -6.56
N SER A 188 -13.99 0.96 -6.88
CA SER A 188 -14.27 0.60 -8.28
C SER A 188 -14.86 1.80 -9.03
N TYR A 189 -14.62 1.85 -10.33
CA TYR A 189 -15.12 2.95 -11.15
C TYR A 189 -15.43 2.51 -12.58
N PHE A 190 -16.41 3.19 -13.18
CA PHE A 190 -16.82 2.98 -14.56
C PHE A 190 -16.81 4.29 -15.33
N LEU A 191 -16.01 4.34 -16.39
CA LEU A 191 -15.86 5.53 -17.23
C LEU A 191 -16.42 5.26 -18.62
N VAL A 192 -17.04 6.28 -19.20
CA VAL A 192 -17.40 6.29 -20.61
C VAL A 192 -16.57 7.35 -21.31
N ASP A 193 -15.89 6.94 -22.39
CA ASP A 193 -15.13 7.83 -23.24
C ASP A 193 -15.79 7.92 -24.63
N VAL A 194 -15.67 9.09 -25.24
CA VAL A 194 -16.19 9.37 -26.58
C VAL A 194 -15.09 10.00 -27.41
N ASN A 195 -14.91 9.53 -28.63
CA ASN A 195 -14.05 10.15 -29.63
C ASN A 195 -14.86 10.43 -30.89
N MET A 196 -14.65 11.61 -31.46
CA MET A 196 -15.29 12.04 -32.69
C MET A 196 -14.25 12.69 -33.58
N GLY A 197 -14.37 12.52 -34.88
CA GLY A 197 -13.48 13.17 -35.84
C GLY A 197 -14.17 13.39 -37.17
N VAL A 198 -13.81 14.47 -37.84
CA VAL A 198 -14.37 14.85 -39.14
C VAL A 198 -13.25 15.38 -40.02
N ALA A 199 -13.19 14.88 -41.25
CA ALA A 199 -12.31 15.40 -42.28
C ALA A 199 -13.06 16.44 -43.11
N PHE A 200 -12.38 17.54 -43.44
CA PHE A 200 -12.96 18.64 -44.22
C PHE A 200 -12.49 18.58 -45.69
N GLU A 201 -12.34 17.38 -46.26
CA GLU A 201 -11.74 17.16 -47.58
C GLU A 201 -12.42 17.94 -48.71
N ASP A 202 -13.73 18.19 -48.59
CA ASP A 202 -14.51 18.95 -49.58
C ASP A 202 -14.21 20.46 -49.53
N ALA A 203 -13.74 20.98 -48.39
CA ALA A 203 -13.43 22.39 -48.20
C ALA A 203 -11.92 22.66 -48.24
N ILE A 204 -11.16 21.88 -47.46
CA ILE A 204 -9.70 21.97 -47.35
C ILE A 204 -9.17 20.54 -47.29
N LYS A 205 -8.61 20.09 -48.41
CA LYS A 205 -7.99 18.76 -48.52
C LYS A 205 -6.93 18.56 -47.44
N GLY A 206 -6.93 17.39 -46.81
CA GLY A 206 -6.00 17.04 -45.74
C GLY A 206 -6.26 17.69 -44.38
N LEU A 207 -7.32 18.52 -44.22
CA LEU A 207 -7.70 19.10 -42.93
C LEU A 207 -8.64 18.17 -42.15
N ARG A 208 -8.35 17.95 -40.86
CA ARG A 208 -9.15 17.11 -39.96
C ARG A 208 -9.26 17.70 -38.55
N LEU A 209 -10.43 17.62 -37.95
CA LEU A 209 -10.67 17.92 -36.53
C LEU A 209 -11.03 16.64 -35.79
N ASP A 210 -10.33 16.35 -34.70
CA ASP A 210 -10.66 15.30 -33.74
C ASP A 210 -11.02 15.91 -32.38
N VAL A 211 -12.02 15.36 -31.70
CA VAL A 211 -12.43 15.71 -30.34
C VAL A 211 -12.56 14.43 -29.53
N GLY A 212 -11.87 14.35 -28.39
CA GLY A 212 -11.97 13.28 -27.42
C GLY A 212 -12.50 13.79 -26.08
N ILE A 213 -13.42 13.06 -25.48
CA ILE A 213 -13.95 13.29 -24.14
C ILE A 213 -13.69 12.02 -23.34
N ASN A 214 -12.78 12.10 -22.36
CA ASN A 214 -12.56 11.03 -21.39
C ASN A 214 -13.42 11.30 -20.16
N ASN A 215 -14.04 10.24 -19.62
CA ASN A 215 -14.96 10.34 -18.48
C ASN A 215 -16.11 11.33 -18.77
N LEU A 216 -16.92 11.00 -19.77
CA LEU A 216 -18.05 11.79 -20.28
C LEU A 216 -19.00 12.26 -19.17
N PHE A 217 -19.31 11.37 -18.23
CA PHE A 217 -20.22 11.61 -17.11
C PHE A 217 -19.58 12.34 -15.93
N ASN A 218 -18.29 12.67 -16.02
CA ASN A 218 -17.55 13.39 -14.99
C ASN A 218 -17.61 12.69 -13.62
N ASP A 219 -17.45 11.37 -13.62
CA ASP A 219 -17.29 10.59 -12.39
C ASP A 219 -15.97 10.95 -11.70
N VAL A 220 -16.03 11.59 -10.54
CA VAL A 220 -14.85 12.13 -9.85
C VAL A 220 -14.28 11.07 -8.92
N HIS A 221 -13.21 10.42 -9.35
CA HIS A 221 -12.61 9.26 -8.68
C HIS A 221 -11.10 9.45 -8.45
N ARG A 222 -10.47 8.53 -7.73
CA ARG A 222 -9.01 8.41 -7.62
C ARG A 222 -8.60 7.09 -8.25
N GLU A 223 -7.49 7.09 -8.97
CA GLU A 223 -6.88 5.85 -9.51
C GLU A 223 -5.69 5.38 -8.67
N PHE A 224 -5.25 6.17 -7.67
CA PHE A 224 -4.18 5.82 -6.75
C PHE A 224 -4.32 6.59 -5.44
N ILE A 225 -3.89 5.99 -4.33
CA ILE A 225 -3.93 6.63 -3.01
C ILE A 225 -2.89 7.76 -2.94
N GLY A 226 -3.32 8.94 -2.49
CA GLY A 226 -2.47 10.14 -2.45
C GLY A 226 -2.44 10.94 -3.76
N ALA A 227 -2.93 10.38 -4.87
CA ALA A 227 -3.08 11.13 -6.12
C ALA A 227 -4.30 12.08 -6.08
N PRO A 228 -4.26 13.18 -6.86
CA PRO A 228 -5.43 14.02 -7.07
C PRO A 228 -6.62 13.24 -7.64
N LYS A 229 -7.84 13.71 -7.35
CA LYS A 229 -9.04 13.17 -7.99
C LYS A 229 -9.07 13.58 -9.47
N LEU A 230 -9.45 12.66 -10.34
CA LEU A 230 -9.63 12.88 -11.77
C LEU A 230 -11.10 13.04 -12.09
N GLY A 231 -11.41 13.98 -12.99
CA GLY A 231 -12.75 14.20 -13.53
C GLY A 231 -12.75 14.07 -15.05
N ARG A 232 -13.67 14.75 -15.71
CA ARG A 232 -13.77 14.78 -17.18
C ARG A 232 -12.60 15.54 -17.80
N MET A 233 -12.07 15.00 -18.89
CA MET A 233 -11.06 15.66 -19.73
C MET A 233 -11.56 15.75 -21.17
N VAL A 234 -11.46 16.94 -21.78
CA VAL A 234 -11.78 17.18 -23.18
C VAL A 234 -10.53 17.61 -23.91
N MET A 235 -10.23 16.96 -25.04
CA MET A 235 -9.10 17.28 -25.89
C MET A 235 -9.58 17.46 -27.33
N ALA A 236 -9.16 18.54 -27.98
CA ALA A 236 -9.40 18.76 -29.39
C ALA A 236 -8.06 18.83 -30.13
N ARG A 237 -8.01 18.28 -31.33
CA ARG A 237 -6.83 18.28 -32.19
C ARG A 237 -7.24 18.66 -33.61
N LEU A 238 -6.57 19.67 -34.15
CA LEU A 238 -6.66 20.02 -35.56
C LEU A 238 -5.39 19.52 -36.26
N THR A 239 -5.55 18.76 -37.33
CA THR A 239 -4.46 18.19 -38.12
C THR A 239 -4.58 18.65 -39.56
N TYR A 240 -3.47 19.03 -40.18
CA TYR A 240 -3.37 19.29 -41.60
C TYR A 240 -2.24 18.44 -42.19
N SER A 241 -2.57 17.61 -43.18
CA SER A 241 -1.63 16.74 -43.89
C SER A 241 -1.50 17.16 -45.35
N ILE A 242 -0.25 17.25 -45.82
CA ILE A 242 0.13 17.65 -47.18
C ILE A 242 0.19 16.43 -48.09
#